data_AF-A0A9P7MDD5-F1
#
_entry.id   AF-A0A9P7MDD5-F1
#
_cell.length_a   1.000
_cell.length_b   1.000
_cell.length_c   1.000
_cell.angle_alpha   90.00
_cell.angle_beta   90.00
_cell.angle_gamma   90.00
#
_symmetry.space_group_name_H-M   'P 1'
#
loop_
_entity.id
_entity.type
_entity.pdbx_description
1 polymer ?
#
loop_
_entity_poly.entity_id
_entity_poly.type
_entity_poly.pdbx_seq_one_letter_code
_entity_poly.pdbx_strand_id
1 'polypeptide(L)'
;MSSSNPDPLDPLGFGLGIDNPFAQIPGQGLFEDPLLDLGLDPDLYLPNQGAPPVSFIFVINELHIDFDGPEARNMGKPTDSWHNVLPPRNREQYSSETPGEVLRFFNGRITRASSERAFYTWVRRDLSNEGHILCQSAAPAFFTTMYKQSSVFSCNPHLPIIAAEDDILVRPESRFHALQFLHTRPNAVSQISYHFDQPRAVPVPPLVTRPGPPLKYVAGAFPSWIPSLVPHTYSNPYSNEGASGGLAGEMAVLLGLMAFHSSRSTLRGRSLNDVFLGKPGEVGGLWRDYQWFSSEHPPGYPRSADDPPRGFLVYICYDPENTAGSTEKLLASLEWQGPLVLG
;
A
#
# COMPACT_ATOMS: atom_id res chain seq x y z
N MET A 1 -74.83 -17.98 14.83
CA MET A 1 -76.05 -18.65 14.36
C MET A 1 -76.11 -18.50 12.85
N SER A 2 -76.29 -19.63 12.15
CA SER A 2 -76.60 -19.80 10.71
C SER A 2 -75.49 -19.36 9.73
N SER A 3 -74.76 -20.25 9.01
CA SER A 3 -75.15 -21.28 8.00
C SER A 3 -75.96 -20.65 6.86
N SER A 4 -75.68 -20.82 5.56
CA SER A 4 -75.27 -22.01 4.78
C SER A 4 -74.97 -21.57 3.32
N ASN A 5 -73.83 -21.91 2.69
CA ASN A 5 -73.57 -23.07 1.78
C ASN A 5 -74.38 -23.08 0.45
N PRO A 6 -73.93 -23.70 -0.68
CA PRO A 6 -72.82 -24.66 -0.81
C PRO A 6 -71.92 -24.56 -2.09
N ASP A 7 -70.80 -25.29 -2.02
CA ASP A 7 -69.98 -25.91 -3.09
C ASP A 7 -70.81 -26.83 -4.04
N PRO A 8 -70.35 -27.18 -5.27
CA PRO A 8 -69.39 -28.29 -5.42
C PRO A 8 -68.47 -28.27 -6.68
N LEU A 9 -67.30 -28.90 -6.56
CA LEU A 9 -66.84 -30.08 -7.33
C LEU A 9 -65.29 -30.12 -7.43
N ASP A 10 -64.70 -30.90 -6.54
CA ASP A 10 -63.59 -31.81 -6.85
C ASP A 10 -64.11 -32.91 -7.80
N PRO A 11 -63.30 -33.58 -8.67
CA PRO A 11 -62.15 -34.36 -8.16
C PRO A 11 -60.97 -34.56 -9.14
N LEU A 12 -59.81 -34.93 -8.59
CA LEU A 12 -59.05 -36.17 -8.85
C LEU A 12 -57.55 -35.95 -8.63
N GLY A 13 -57.04 -36.64 -7.61
CA GLY A 13 -55.61 -36.72 -7.31
C GLY A 13 -54.86 -37.65 -8.26
N PHE A 14 -53.55 -37.45 -8.37
CA PHE A 14 -52.49 -38.28 -7.81
C PHE A 14 -51.14 -37.73 -8.32
N GLY A 15 -50.15 -37.70 -7.44
CA GLY A 15 -48.89 -37.00 -7.64
C GLY A 15 -47.87 -37.72 -8.52
N LEU A 16 -46.87 -36.95 -8.94
CA LEU A 16 -45.42 -37.18 -8.82
C LEU A 16 -44.69 -36.38 -9.91
N GLY A 17 -43.59 -35.71 -9.55
CA GLY A 17 -42.59 -35.26 -10.53
C GLY A 17 -42.25 -33.77 -10.45
N ILE A 18 -41.13 -33.49 -9.79
CA ILE A 18 -40.03 -32.61 -10.22
C ILE A 18 -40.38 -31.67 -11.39
N ASP A 19 -40.42 -30.36 -11.14
CA ASP A 19 -39.66 -29.36 -11.89
C ASP A 19 -39.94 -27.96 -11.36
N ASN A 20 -38.89 -27.16 -11.28
CA ASN A 20 -38.85 -25.81 -10.77
C ASN A 20 -38.73 -24.87 -11.98
N PRO A 21 -39.76 -24.06 -12.34
CA PRO A 21 -39.58 -23.00 -13.31
C PRO A 21 -39.96 -21.67 -12.68
N PHE A 22 -39.04 -21.04 -11.94
CA PHE A 22 -39.13 -19.60 -11.75
C PHE A 22 -38.65 -18.90 -13.02
N ALA A 23 -39.62 -18.25 -13.64
CA ALA A 23 -39.55 -17.48 -14.85
C ALA A 23 -38.38 -16.47 -14.86
N GLN A 24 -37.80 -16.37 -16.05
CA GLN A 24 -36.80 -15.41 -16.49
C GLN A 24 -37.26 -13.97 -16.23
N ILE A 25 -36.40 -13.18 -15.59
CA ILE A 25 -36.41 -11.72 -15.68
C ILE A 25 -35.26 -11.32 -16.63
N PRO A 26 -35.53 -10.76 -17.82
CA PRO A 26 -34.49 -10.29 -18.72
C PRO A 26 -34.06 -8.89 -18.30
N GLY A 27 -32.81 -8.75 -17.85
CA GLY A 27 -32.27 -7.46 -17.43
C GLY A 27 -31.00 -7.54 -16.59
N GLN A 28 -30.09 -8.46 -16.89
CA GLN A 28 -28.69 -8.34 -16.46
C GLN A 28 -27.92 -7.73 -17.63
N GLY A 29 -27.80 -6.40 -17.62
CA GLY A 29 -26.77 -5.71 -18.39
C GLY A 29 -25.43 -6.17 -17.84
N LEU A 30 -24.61 -6.69 -18.74
CA LEU A 30 -23.22 -7.09 -18.55
C LEU A 30 -22.47 -5.95 -17.83
N PHE A 31 -22.13 -6.15 -16.56
CA PHE A 31 -20.96 -5.50 -15.99
C PHE A 31 -19.78 -6.22 -16.60
N GLU A 32 -19.20 -5.63 -17.65
CA GLU A 32 -17.93 -6.10 -18.20
C GLU A 32 -16.87 -5.99 -17.10
N ASP A 33 -16.18 -7.10 -16.86
CA ASP A 33 -15.09 -7.19 -15.91
C ASP A 33 -13.89 -6.42 -16.50
N PRO A 34 -13.45 -5.30 -15.89
CA PRO A 34 -12.38 -4.47 -16.43
C PRO A 34 -11.02 -5.21 -16.50
N LEU A 35 -10.91 -6.40 -15.91
CA LEU A 35 -9.74 -7.27 -15.98
C LEU A 35 -9.62 -8.01 -17.32
N LEU A 36 -10.74 -8.31 -17.99
CA LEU A 36 -10.74 -9.03 -19.26
C LEU A 36 -10.27 -8.15 -20.43
N ASP A 37 -10.50 -6.83 -20.35
CA ASP A 37 -10.17 -5.87 -21.41
C ASP A 37 -8.65 -5.59 -21.51
N LEU A 38 -7.87 -6.00 -20.52
CA LEU A 38 -6.39 -5.88 -20.50
C LEU A 38 -5.67 -7.16 -20.97
N GLY A 39 -6.39 -8.22 -21.34
CA GLY A 39 -5.79 -9.51 -21.72
C GLY A 39 -5.00 -10.17 -20.59
N LEU A 40 -5.26 -9.79 -19.34
CA LEU A 40 -4.67 -10.37 -18.14
C LEU A 40 -5.49 -11.58 -17.75
N ASP A 41 -4.86 -12.75 -17.64
CA ASP A 41 -5.51 -13.95 -17.10
C ASP A 41 -5.80 -13.72 -15.60
N PRO A 42 -7.08 -13.61 -15.19
CA PRO A 42 -7.43 -13.30 -13.79
C PRO A 42 -6.98 -14.39 -12.82
N ASP A 43 -6.81 -15.63 -13.29
CA ASP A 43 -6.36 -16.77 -12.47
C ASP A 43 -4.85 -16.72 -12.17
N LEU A 44 -4.09 -15.87 -12.88
CA LEU A 44 -2.65 -15.66 -12.67
C LEU A 44 -2.33 -14.55 -11.65
N TYR A 45 -3.27 -13.66 -11.34
CA TYR A 45 -3.00 -12.46 -10.50
C TYR A 45 -3.91 -12.32 -9.28
N LEU A 46 -5.08 -12.96 -9.28
CA LEU A 46 -5.90 -13.05 -8.07
C LEU A 46 -5.38 -14.21 -7.21
N PRO A 47 -5.33 -14.06 -5.87
CA PRO A 47 -5.08 -15.19 -5.01
C PRO A 47 -6.14 -16.27 -5.32
N ASN A 48 -5.64 -17.41 -5.80
CA ASN A 48 -6.33 -18.65 -6.13
C ASN A 48 -7.63 -18.81 -5.31
N GLN A 49 -8.78 -19.16 -5.93
CA GLN A 49 -10.10 -19.20 -5.25
C GLN A 49 -10.22 -20.19 -4.06
N GLY A 50 -9.12 -20.86 -3.66
CA GLY A 50 -8.99 -21.65 -2.43
C GLY A 50 -7.85 -21.21 -1.48
N ALA A 51 -7.15 -20.11 -1.77
CA ALA A 51 -6.10 -19.55 -0.90
C ALA A 51 -6.74 -18.65 0.18
N PRO A 52 -6.18 -18.61 1.41
CA PRO A 52 -6.66 -17.71 2.44
C PRO A 52 -6.49 -16.24 1.98
N PRO A 53 -7.46 -15.35 2.28
CA PRO A 53 -7.35 -13.93 1.96
C PRO A 53 -6.06 -13.34 2.56
N VAL A 54 -5.27 -12.64 1.74
CA VAL A 54 -3.99 -12.08 2.20
C VAL A 54 -4.25 -10.90 3.14
N SER A 55 -3.56 -10.87 4.27
CA SER A 55 -3.62 -9.73 5.19
C SER A 55 -2.30 -9.45 5.88
N PHE A 56 -2.15 -8.21 6.34
CA PHE A 56 -1.07 -7.76 7.20
C PHE A 56 -1.54 -6.52 7.97
N ILE A 57 -0.86 -6.19 9.06
CA ILE A 57 -1.09 -4.93 9.76
C ILE A 57 0.12 -4.03 9.56
N PHE A 58 -0.10 -2.73 9.59
CA PHE A 58 0.97 -1.77 9.40
C PHE A 58 0.68 -0.46 10.13
N VAL A 59 1.74 0.30 10.39
CA VAL A 59 1.66 1.69 10.82
C VAL A 59 2.63 2.51 10.01
N ILE A 60 2.28 3.78 9.81
CA ILE A 60 3.14 4.75 9.15
C ILE A 60 3.30 5.93 10.11
N ASN A 61 4.54 6.29 10.40
CA ASN A 61 4.87 7.40 11.29
C ASN A 61 5.49 8.52 10.46
N GLU A 62 5.05 9.75 10.66
CA GLU A 62 5.72 10.92 10.07
C GLU A 62 6.97 11.25 10.90
N LEU A 63 8.11 11.37 10.21
CA LEU A 63 9.39 11.73 10.82
C LEU A 63 9.58 13.25 10.76
N HIS A 64 9.74 13.89 11.92
CA HIS A 64 9.93 15.33 12.00
C HIS A 64 11.39 15.69 11.98
N ILE A 65 11.83 16.27 10.86
CA ILE A 65 13.19 16.72 10.64
C ILE A 65 13.34 18.15 11.17
N ASP A 66 14.34 18.36 12.02
CA ASP A 66 14.70 19.67 12.57
C ASP A 66 16.21 19.89 12.44
N PHE A 67 16.58 20.76 11.50
CA PHE A 67 17.98 21.13 11.28
C PHE A 67 18.45 22.29 12.16
N ASP A 68 17.52 23.00 12.80
CA ASP A 68 17.78 24.22 13.57
C ASP A 68 17.84 23.94 15.08
N GLY A 69 17.51 22.71 15.49
CA GLY A 69 17.65 22.23 16.87
C GLY A 69 19.08 22.35 17.41
N PRO A 70 19.26 22.46 18.75
CA PRO A 70 20.57 22.74 19.37
C PRO A 70 21.67 21.74 18.98
N GLU A 71 21.32 20.46 18.92
CA GLU A 71 22.25 19.38 18.55
C GLU A 71 22.48 19.33 17.03
N ALA A 72 21.40 19.48 16.24
CA ALA A 72 21.42 19.45 14.79
C ALA A 72 22.21 20.62 14.17
N ARG A 73 22.19 21.80 14.80
CA ARG A 73 22.82 23.02 14.27
C ARG A 73 24.32 22.87 14.07
N ASN A 74 24.99 22.11 14.93
CA ASN A 74 26.43 21.85 14.82
C ASN A 74 26.76 20.88 13.67
N MET A 75 25.79 20.08 13.24
CA MET A 75 25.94 19.13 12.12
C MET A 75 25.63 19.79 10.77
N GLY A 76 24.79 20.82 10.76
CA GLY A 76 24.37 21.53 9.55
C GLY A 76 23.40 20.71 8.69
N LYS A 77 22.88 21.34 7.63
CA LYS A 77 21.97 20.67 6.68
C LYS A 77 22.79 19.75 5.75
N PRO A 78 22.51 18.44 5.69
CA PRO A 78 23.19 17.56 4.76
C PRO A 78 22.77 17.93 3.34
N THR A 79 23.76 18.13 2.46
CA THR A 79 23.53 18.48 1.06
C THR A 79 24.39 17.62 0.14
N ASP A 80 23.92 17.40 -1.09
CA ASP A 80 24.74 16.84 -2.15
C ASP A 80 25.69 17.89 -2.77
N SER A 81 26.49 17.50 -3.77
CA SER A 81 27.39 18.40 -4.48
C SER A 81 26.71 19.50 -5.29
N TRP A 82 25.38 19.43 -5.47
CA TRP A 82 24.56 20.43 -6.14
C TRP A 82 23.70 21.24 -5.15
N HIS A 83 24.01 21.14 -3.85
CA HIS A 83 23.32 21.84 -2.77
C HIS A 83 21.85 21.43 -2.55
N ASN A 84 21.43 20.27 -3.06
CA ASN A 84 20.12 19.73 -2.72
C ASN A 84 20.14 19.21 -1.29
N VAL A 85 19.14 19.58 -0.49
CA VAL A 85 18.99 19.07 0.88
C VAL A 85 18.63 17.58 0.85
N LEU A 86 19.44 16.80 1.55
CA LEU A 86 19.28 15.34 1.69
C LEU A 86 18.51 15.00 2.98
N PRO A 87 17.92 13.81 3.09
CA PRO A 87 17.34 13.37 4.34
C PRO A 87 18.48 13.22 5.38
N PRO A 88 18.25 13.59 6.65
CA PRO A 88 19.27 13.45 7.67
C PRO A 88 19.64 11.99 7.89
N ARG A 89 20.95 11.76 8.04
CA ARG A 89 21.49 10.46 8.47
C ARG A 89 21.65 10.39 9.98
N ASN A 90 21.83 11.53 10.61
CA ASN A 90 22.01 11.61 12.04
C ASN A 90 20.66 11.77 12.70
N ARG A 91 20.45 10.91 13.69
CA ARG A 91 19.28 10.88 14.54
C ARG A 91 18.98 12.24 15.18
N GLU A 92 20.02 12.96 15.60
CA GLU A 92 19.92 14.24 16.32
C GLU A 92 19.28 15.35 15.48
N GLN A 93 19.11 15.12 14.17
CA GLN A 93 18.43 16.00 13.23
C GLN A 93 16.93 15.66 13.07
N TYR A 94 16.43 14.73 13.88
CA TYR A 94 15.01 14.41 14.02
C TYR A 94 14.52 14.83 15.41
N SER A 95 13.48 15.65 15.45
CA SER A 95 12.93 16.16 16.71
C SER A 95 11.89 15.23 17.33
N SER A 96 11.14 14.50 16.50
CA SER A 96 10.06 13.61 16.92
C SER A 96 9.60 12.68 15.78
N GLU A 97 8.74 11.74 16.12
CA GLU A 97 7.88 11.04 15.16
C GLU A 97 6.41 11.26 15.56
N THR A 98 5.52 11.33 14.59
CA THR A 98 4.07 11.30 14.83
C THR A 98 3.51 9.98 14.33
N PRO A 99 3.14 9.06 15.22
CA PRO A 99 2.58 7.78 14.82
C PRO A 99 1.20 7.91 14.18
N GLY A 100 0.97 7.18 13.09
CA GLY A 100 -0.37 6.97 12.53
C GLY A 100 -1.18 5.95 13.34
N GLU A 101 -2.43 5.75 12.94
CA GLU A 101 -3.22 4.61 13.43
C GLU A 101 -2.62 3.29 12.90
N VAL A 102 -2.74 2.21 13.68
CA VAL A 102 -2.42 0.86 13.17
C VAL A 102 -3.56 0.41 12.27
N LEU A 103 -3.22 0.13 11.02
CA LEU A 103 -4.15 -0.25 9.95
C LEU A 103 -3.98 -1.72 9.61
N ARG A 104 -5.05 -2.33 9.09
CA ARG A 104 -5.07 -3.69 8.57
C ARG A 104 -5.37 -3.63 7.09
N PHE A 105 -4.48 -4.21 6.28
CA PHE A 105 -4.81 -4.57 4.91
C PHE A 105 -5.43 -5.96 4.91
N PHE A 106 -6.54 -6.13 4.21
CA PHE A 106 -7.21 -7.41 4.01
C PHE A 106 -7.73 -7.48 2.57
N ASN A 107 -7.03 -8.24 1.72
CA ASN A 107 -7.39 -8.52 0.33
C ASN A 107 -7.86 -7.29 -0.48
N GLY A 108 -7.03 -6.24 -0.52
CA GLY A 108 -7.28 -5.02 -1.28
C GLY A 108 -7.97 -3.92 -0.49
N ARG A 109 -8.45 -4.18 0.74
CA ARG A 109 -9.12 -3.18 1.59
C ARG A 109 -8.30 -2.83 2.80
N ILE A 110 -8.36 -1.57 3.20
CA ILE A 110 -7.72 -1.09 4.43
C ILE A 110 -8.77 -0.68 5.44
N THR A 111 -8.62 -1.18 6.65
CA THR A 111 -9.45 -0.81 7.81
C THR A 111 -8.55 -0.49 9.00
N ARG A 112 -9.15 0.00 10.09
CA ARG A 112 -8.47 0.02 11.38
C ARG A 112 -8.14 -1.41 11.80
N ALA A 113 -6.96 -1.63 12.37
CA ALA A 113 -6.62 -2.95 12.92
C ALA A 113 -7.36 -3.19 14.24
N SER A 114 -7.48 -2.15 15.06
CA SER A 114 -8.18 -2.20 16.35
C SER A 114 -9.67 -2.48 16.19
N SER A 115 -10.19 -3.31 17.10
CA SER A 115 -11.59 -3.70 17.23
C SER A 115 -12.01 -3.67 18.70
N GLU A 116 -13.25 -4.07 18.99
CA GLU A 116 -13.73 -4.21 20.37
C GLU A 116 -12.95 -5.25 21.20
N ARG A 117 -12.25 -6.19 20.54
CA ARG A 117 -11.57 -7.33 21.18
C ARG A 117 -10.05 -7.18 21.28
N ALA A 118 -9.47 -6.35 20.42
CA ALA A 118 -8.04 -6.15 20.32
C ALA A 118 -7.75 -4.70 19.95
N PHE A 119 -6.85 -4.06 20.71
CA PHE A 119 -6.40 -2.70 20.47
C PHE A 119 -4.93 -2.74 20.05
N TYR A 120 -4.64 -2.26 18.84
CA TYR A 120 -3.30 -2.16 18.30
C TYR A 120 -2.82 -0.72 18.37
N THR A 121 -1.60 -0.54 18.88
CA THR A 121 -0.95 0.78 18.94
C THR A 121 0.53 0.66 18.65
N TRP A 122 1.09 1.68 17.99
CA TRP A 122 2.52 1.87 17.95
C TRP A 122 3.02 2.25 19.34
N VAL A 123 4.13 1.66 19.76
CA VAL A 123 4.85 2.02 20.98
C VAL A 123 6.34 2.15 20.69
N ARG A 124 6.92 3.22 21.19
CA ARG A 124 8.37 3.45 21.21
C ARG A 124 8.71 4.19 22.50
N ARG A 125 9.76 3.75 23.20
CA ARG A 125 10.15 4.36 24.49
C ARG A 125 10.67 5.79 24.30
N ASP A 126 11.58 5.94 23.36
CA ASP A 126 12.16 7.20 22.88
C ASP A 126 12.63 6.94 21.46
N LEU A 127 12.97 7.98 20.71
CA LEU A 127 13.30 7.79 19.29
C LEU A 127 14.48 6.80 19.09
N SER A 128 15.36 6.54 20.08
CA SER A 128 16.62 5.77 19.91
C SER A 128 16.35 4.28 19.97
N ASN A 129 15.17 3.90 20.45
CA ASN A 129 14.76 2.53 20.56
C ASN A 129 13.97 2.13 19.32
N GLU A 130 14.06 0.85 18.98
CA GLU A 130 13.16 0.25 18.00
C GLU A 130 11.71 0.44 18.48
N GLY A 131 10.85 0.85 17.55
CA GLY A 131 9.42 0.90 17.81
C GLY A 131 8.74 -0.40 17.37
N HIS A 132 7.59 -0.67 17.97
CA HIS A 132 6.83 -1.89 17.73
C HIS A 132 5.34 -1.63 17.73
N ILE A 133 4.57 -2.48 17.03
CA ILE A 133 3.12 -2.54 17.18
C ILE A 133 2.80 -3.49 18.34
N LEU A 134 2.19 -2.95 19.40
CA LEU A 134 1.68 -3.66 20.55
C LEU A 134 0.19 -3.99 20.34
N CYS A 135 -0.19 -5.25 20.55
CA CYS A 135 -1.58 -5.66 20.64
C CYS A 135 -1.98 -5.82 22.12
N GLN A 136 -3.02 -5.12 22.54
CA GLN A 136 -3.67 -5.27 23.83
C GLN A 136 -5.01 -5.98 23.62
N SER A 137 -5.16 -7.19 24.16
CA SER A 137 -6.40 -7.98 24.04
C SER A 137 -6.88 -8.41 25.44
N ALA A 138 -7.96 -9.19 25.51
CA ALA A 138 -8.44 -9.79 26.77
C ALA A 138 -7.45 -10.78 27.41
N ALA A 139 -6.38 -11.15 26.69
CA ALA A 139 -5.24 -11.94 27.15
C ALA A 139 -3.93 -11.11 27.02
N PRO A 140 -2.78 -11.54 27.59
CA PRO A 140 -1.67 -10.63 27.86
C PRO A 140 -1.22 -9.91 26.59
N ALA A 141 -0.90 -8.63 26.75
CA ALA A 141 -0.44 -7.81 25.65
C ALA A 141 0.82 -8.42 25.02
N PHE A 142 0.91 -8.38 23.70
CA PHE A 142 2.03 -8.96 22.97
C PHE A 142 2.49 -8.02 21.85
N PHE A 143 3.78 -8.08 21.54
CA PHE A 143 4.34 -7.40 20.38
C PHE A 143 4.10 -8.24 19.14
N THR A 144 3.63 -7.59 18.08
CA THR A 144 3.43 -8.25 16.80
C THR A 144 4.76 -8.51 16.11
N THR A 145 4.80 -9.54 15.26
CA THR A 145 6.03 -9.93 14.56
C THR A 145 6.18 -9.12 13.28
N MET A 146 7.28 -8.36 13.20
CA MET A 146 7.62 -7.57 12.02
C MET A 146 7.86 -8.47 10.81
N TYR A 147 7.29 -8.07 9.67
CA TYR A 147 7.60 -8.62 8.36
C TYR A 147 8.65 -7.75 7.66
N LYS A 148 8.41 -6.44 7.58
CA LYS A 148 9.27 -5.50 6.86
C LYS A 148 9.08 -4.07 7.38
N GLN A 149 10.10 -3.24 7.21
CA GLN A 149 10.02 -1.81 7.47
C GLN A 149 10.75 -1.02 6.39
N SER A 150 10.57 0.30 6.36
CA SER A 150 11.36 1.20 5.53
C SER A 150 11.15 2.66 5.94
N SER A 151 12.22 3.46 5.88
CA SER A 151 12.12 4.92 5.97
C SER A 151 12.10 5.52 4.56
N VAL A 152 11.06 6.27 4.18
CA VAL A 152 10.84 6.81 2.83
C VAL A 152 10.80 8.33 2.89
N PHE A 153 11.56 8.99 2.00
CA PHE A 153 11.77 10.43 2.01
C PHE A 153 11.50 11.06 0.64
N SER A 154 10.79 12.19 0.67
CA SER A 154 10.73 13.14 -0.44
C SER A 154 11.51 14.38 -0.04
N CYS A 155 12.61 14.66 -0.76
CA CYS A 155 13.61 15.63 -0.32
C CYS A 155 13.43 16.99 -0.96
N ASN A 156 13.32 17.04 -2.30
CA ASN A 156 12.94 18.22 -3.06
C ASN A 156 12.48 17.84 -4.48
N PRO A 157 11.94 18.77 -5.30
CA PRO A 157 11.48 18.47 -6.66
C PRO A 157 12.54 17.97 -7.65
N HIS A 158 13.83 18.19 -7.36
CA HIS A 158 14.95 17.83 -8.24
C HIS A 158 15.62 16.51 -7.85
N LEU A 159 15.38 16.02 -6.64
CA LEU A 159 15.91 14.77 -6.14
C LEU A 159 14.94 13.61 -6.36
N PRO A 160 15.45 12.39 -6.56
CA PRO A 160 14.60 11.21 -6.49
C PRO A 160 13.98 11.09 -5.09
N ILE A 161 12.82 10.44 -4.99
CA ILE A 161 12.40 9.81 -3.72
C ILE A 161 13.56 8.91 -3.24
N ILE A 162 13.90 9.04 -1.96
CA ILE A 162 14.97 8.28 -1.32
C ILE A 162 14.34 7.38 -0.28
N ALA A 163 14.83 6.16 -0.12
CA ALA A 163 14.40 5.34 0.99
C ALA A 163 15.53 4.48 1.57
N ALA A 164 15.38 4.09 2.82
CA ALA A 164 16.24 3.20 3.57
C ALA A 164 15.46 1.96 3.97
N GLU A 165 16.15 0.82 4.02
CA GLU A 165 15.56 -0.47 4.40
C GLU A 165 15.14 -0.55 5.86
N ASP A 166 15.70 0.30 6.73
CA ASP A 166 15.46 0.29 8.16
C ASP A 166 14.84 1.59 8.68
N ASP A 167 14.54 1.58 9.98
CA ASP A 167 14.30 2.77 10.78
C ASP A 167 15.59 3.60 10.94
N ILE A 168 15.66 4.73 10.23
CA ILE A 168 16.84 5.61 10.23
C ILE A 168 17.12 6.23 11.61
N LEU A 169 16.12 6.26 12.52
CA LEU A 169 16.29 6.80 13.87
C LEU A 169 17.12 5.90 14.78
N VAL A 170 17.20 4.61 14.43
CA VAL A 170 17.89 3.56 15.21
C VAL A 170 19.09 3.00 14.45
N ARG A 171 19.03 2.96 13.11
CA ARG A 171 20.08 2.45 12.22
C ARG A 171 20.57 3.55 11.26
N PRO A 172 21.31 4.55 11.76
CA PRO A 172 21.80 5.66 10.93
C PRO A 172 22.82 5.21 9.86
N GLU A 173 23.39 4.02 10.00
CA GLU A 173 24.26 3.38 9.01
C GLU A 173 23.53 2.84 7.78
N SER A 174 22.19 2.72 7.83
CA SER A 174 21.40 2.20 6.73
C SER A 174 21.59 3.05 5.49
N ARG A 175 21.77 2.37 4.36
CA ARG A 175 22.04 3.02 3.09
C ARG A 175 20.78 3.66 2.55
N PHE A 176 20.95 4.81 1.94
CA PHE A 176 19.92 5.47 1.15
C PHE A 176 19.96 4.98 -0.28
N HIS A 177 18.79 4.59 -0.77
CA HIS A 177 18.57 4.12 -2.13
C HIS A 177 17.61 5.09 -2.82
N ALA A 178 17.94 5.50 -4.04
CA ALA A 178 17.00 6.23 -4.87
C ALA A 178 15.88 5.28 -5.33
N LEU A 179 14.66 5.79 -5.45
CA LEU A 179 13.54 5.03 -6.01
C LEU A 179 13.88 4.61 -7.45
N GLN A 180 13.81 3.30 -7.68
CA GLN A 180 14.17 2.66 -8.93
C GLN A 180 13.19 1.52 -9.21
N PHE A 181 13.04 1.18 -10.49
CA PHE A 181 12.07 0.20 -10.97
C PHE A 181 12.74 -0.91 -11.77
N LEU A 182 12.30 -2.15 -11.56
CA LEU A 182 12.44 -3.24 -12.53
C LEU A 182 11.16 -3.35 -13.32
N HIS A 183 11.27 -3.45 -14.64
CA HIS A 183 10.11 -3.64 -15.50
C HIS A 183 9.91 -5.13 -15.73
N THR A 184 8.72 -5.64 -15.42
CA THR A 184 8.33 -6.99 -15.82
C THR A 184 7.69 -6.95 -17.20
N ARG A 185 8.06 -7.91 -18.05
CA ARG A 185 7.44 -8.13 -19.36
C ARG A 185 6.70 -9.47 -19.33
N PRO A 186 5.54 -9.59 -19.99
CA PRO A 186 4.92 -8.62 -20.89
C PRO A 186 4.05 -7.54 -20.19
N ASN A 187 3.78 -7.67 -18.89
CA ASN A 187 2.69 -6.95 -18.21
C ASN A 187 2.95 -5.45 -17.92
N ALA A 188 4.11 -4.90 -18.29
CA ALA A 188 4.46 -3.51 -18.01
C ALA A 188 4.25 -3.09 -16.54
N VAL A 189 4.53 -3.99 -15.58
CA VAL A 189 4.49 -3.67 -14.14
C VAL A 189 5.84 -3.13 -13.71
N SER A 190 5.81 -2.06 -12.92
CA SER A 190 7.01 -1.44 -12.35
C SER A 190 7.22 -1.93 -10.91
N GLN A 191 8.27 -2.72 -10.71
CA GLN A 191 8.64 -3.27 -9.41
C GLN A 191 9.66 -2.37 -8.70
N ILE A 192 9.27 -1.77 -7.58
CA ILE A 192 10.16 -1.01 -6.71
C ILE A 192 11.16 -1.96 -6.03
N SER A 193 12.45 -1.63 -5.99
CA SER A 193 13.45 -2.44 -5.29
C SER A 193 14.66 -1.65 -4.79
N TYR A 194 15.30 -2.14 -3.73
CA TYR A 194 16.58 -1.64 -3.20
C TYR A 194 17.80 -2.42 -3.69
N HIS A 195 17.59 -3.70 -3.97
CA HIS A 195 18.64 -4.69 -4.22
C HIS A 195 18.63 -5.12 -5.68
N PHE A 196 19.39 -4.40 -6.50
CA PHE A 196 19.58 -4.74 -7.92
C PHE A 196 20.77 -5.68 -8.15
N ASP A 197 21.67 -5.76 -7.16
CA ASP A 197 22.93 -6.52 -7.25
C ASP A 197 22.92 -7.84 -6.47
N GLN A 198 21.85 -8.14 -5.71
CA GLN A 198 21.76 -9.36 -4.90
C GLN A 198 20.75 -10.37 -5.49
N PRO A 199 21.11 -11.66 -5.56
CA PRO A 199 20.14 -12.71 -5.86
C PRO A 199 19.11 -12.76 -4.74
N ARG A 200 17.85 -12.47 -5.06
CA ARG A 200 16.75 -12.50 -4.09
C ARG A 200 16.59 -13.91 -3.50
N ALA A 201 16.40 -13.98 -2.19
CA ALA A 201 16.21 -15.25 -1.46
C ALA A 201 14.92 -15.99 -1.84
N VAL A 202 13.93 -15.27 -2.37
CA VAL A 202 12.69 -15.85 -2.88
C VAL A 202 12.85 -16.10 -4.38
N PRO A 203 12.60 -17.33 -4.89
CA PRO A 203 12.54 -17.58 -6.32
C PRO A 203 11.45 -16.69 -6.91
N VAL A 204 11.85 -15.65 -7.63
CA VAL A 204 10.93 -14.89 -8.48
C VAL A 204 10.37 -15.90 -9.48
N PRO A 205 9.04 -16.02 -9.66
CA PRO A 205 8.49 -16.94 -10.64
C PRO A 205 9.14 -16.73 -12.01
N PRO A 206 9.22 -17.79 -12.84
CA PRO A 206 9.91 -17.77 -14.13
C PRO A 206 9.37 -16.74 -15.14
N LEU A 207 8.29 -16.02 -14.82
CA LEU A 207 7.73 -14.92 -15.59
C LEU A 207 8.65 -13.68 -15.64
N VAL A 208 9.61 -13.53 -14.73
CA VAL A 208 10.63 -12.48 -14.86
C VAL A 208 11.77 -12.98 -15.74
N THR A 209 11.55 -12.94 -17.06
CA THR A 209 12.63 -13.04 -18.03
C THR A 209 13.67 -11.97 -17.71
N ARG A 210 14.83 -12.37 -17.17
CA ARG A 210 15.98 -11.53 -16.74
C ARG A 210 15.60 -10.08 -16.39
N PRO A 211 15.54 -9.69 -15.10
CA PRO A 211 15.31 -8.29 -14.76
C PRO A 211 16.35 -7.43 -15.51
N GLY A 212 15.86 -6.48 -16.30
CA GLY A 212 16.70 -5.48 -16.93
C GLY A 212 17.41 -4.64 -15.87
N PRO A 213 18.35 -3.75 -16.26
CA PRO A 213 18.97 -2.86 -15.29
C PRO A 213 17.92 -2.02 -14.56
N PRO A 214 18.16 -1.59 -13.31
CA PRO A 214 17.28 -0.66 -12.61
C PRO A 214 17.03 0.60 -13.43
N LEU A 215 15.76 0.99 -13.54
CA LEU A 215 15.31 2.15 -14.29
C LEU A 215 14.82 3.25 -13.35
N LYS A 216 14.95 4.51 -13.78
CA LYS A 216 14.44 5.70 -13.08
C LYS A 216 13.13 6.20 -13.69
N TYR A 217 12.40 5.32 -14.35
CA TYR A 217 11.07 5.59 -14.87
C TYR A 217 10.23 4.33 -14.76
N VAL A 218 8.92 4.50 -14.68
CA VAL A 218 7.96 3.39 -14.58
C VAL A 218 7.68 2.79 -15.97
N ALA A 219 7.26 1.53 -16.00
CA ALA A 219 6.87 0.83 -17.21
C ALA A 219 5.51 1.32 -17.74
N GLY A 220 5.28 1.09 -19.05
CA GLY A 220 4.06 1.47 -19.74
C GLY A 220 3.91 2.98 -19.97
N ALA A 221 2.89 3.36 -20.73
CA ALA A 221 2.58 4.74 -21.06
C ALA A 221 1.46 5.29 -20.15
N PHE A 222 1.65 6.53 -19.68
CA PHE A 222 0.65 7.39 -19.02
C PHE A 222 -0.33 6.73 -18.01
N PRO A 223 0.09 5.86 -17.07
CA PRO A 223 -0.83 5.38 -16.05
C PRO A 223 -1.44 6.50 -15.22
N SER A 224 -2.72 6.34 -14.94
CA SER A 224 -3.54 7.29 -14.18
C SER A 224 -2.99 7.53 -12.77
N TRP A 225 -2.34 6.53 -12.17
CA TRP A 225 -1.77 6.61 -10.83
C TRP A 225 -0.42 7.34 -10.77
N ILE A 226 0.38 7.42 -11.85
CA ILE A 226 1.72 8.06 -11.81
C ILE A 226 1.66 9.42 -11.16
N PRO A 227 0.93 10.42 -11.70
CA PRO A 227 1.04 11.80 -11.21
C PRO A 227 0.68 11.93 -9.73
N SER A 228 -0.03 10.93 -9.18
CA SER A 228 -0.42 10.85 -7.80
C SER A 228 0.51 10.02 -6.91
N LEU A 229 1.05 8.86 -7.30
CA LEU A 229 1.85 8.02 -6.39
C LEU A 229 3.36 8.18 -6.56
N VAL A 230 3.80 8.55 -7.76
CA VAL A 230 5.21 8.69 -8.09
C VAL A 230 5.42 10.05 -8.74
N PRO A 231 6.47 10.83 -8.41
CA PRO A 231 6.68 12.11 -9.07
C PRO A 231 6.69 11.99 -10.60
N HIS A 232 6.14 12.97 -11.30
CA HIS A 232 6.04 12.95 -12.76
C HIS A 232 7.40 12.82 -13.46
N THR A 233 8.50 13.13 -12.77
CA THR A 233 9.88 12.91 -13.23
C THR A 233 10.22 11.43 -13.49
N TYR A 234 9.45 10.50 -12.95
CA TYR A 234 9.56 9.06 -13.21
C TYR A 234 8.65 8.57 -14.35
N SER A 235 7.97 9.47 -15.06
CA SER A 235 7.14 9.07 -16.19
C SER A 235 7.99 8.42 -17.27
N ASN A 236 7.43 7.40 -17.93
CA ASN A 236 8.09 6.75 -19.05
C ASN A 236 8.29 7.75 -20.21
N PRO A 237 9.54 8.02 -20.64
CA PRO A 237 9.78 8.94 -21.76
C PRO A 237 9.46 8.31 -23.12
N TYR A 238 9.23 7.00 -23.19
CA TYR A 238 8.99 6.27 -24.44
C TYR A 238 7.49 6.09 -24.68
N SER A 239 6.95 6.82 -25.64
CA SER A 239 5.50 6.92 -25.93
C SER A 239 4.88 5.69 -26.61
N ASN A 240 5.70 4.73 -27.07
CA ASN A 240 5.24 3.60 -27.87
C ASN A 240 4.98 2.35 -27.03
N GLU A 241 5.11 2.45 -25.71
CA GLU A 241 4.84 1.34 -24.79
C GLU A 241 3.33 1.22 -24.55
N GLY A 242 2.87 -0.01 -24.30
CA GLY A 242 1.47 -0.27 -23.95
C GLY A 242 1.07 0.36 -22.61
N ALA A 243 -0.19 0.15 -22.20
CA ALA A 243 -0.64 0.59 -20.88
C ALA A 243 0.24 0.00 -19.77
N SER A 244 0.45 0.77 -18.71
CA SER A 244 1.13 0.26 -17.50
C SER A 244 0.28 -0.83 -16.86
N GLY A 245 0.90 -1.93 -16.44
CA GLY A 245 0.21 -2.96 -15.63
C GLY A 245 0.15 -2.65 -14.14
N GLY A 246 0.83 -1.59 -13.69
CA GLY A 246 0.76 -1.12 -12.30
C GLY A 246 2.10 -1.04 -11.57
N LEU A 247 2.01 -0.93 -10.25
CA LEU A 247 3.15 -0.89 -9.32
C LEU A 247 3.21 -2.15 -8.46
N ALA A 248 4.41 -2.64 -8.23
CA ALA A 248 4.70 -3.78 -7.36
C ALA A 248 6.03 -3.56 -6.63
N GLY A 249 6.51 -4.59 -5.92
CA GLY A 249 7.81 -4.63 -5.27
C GLY A 249 7.75 -4.26 -3.80
N GLU A 250 8.76 -3.52 -3.31
CA GLU A 250 8.92 -3.20 -1.89
C GLU A 250 7.67 -2.51 -1.31
N MET A 251 6.84 -3.29 -0.61
CA MET A 251 5.53 -2.82 -0.13
C MET A 251 5.66 -1.68 0.88
N ALA A 252 6.68 -1.71 1.73
CA ALA A 252 6.94 -0.63 2.68
C ALA A 252 7.21 0.71 1.96
N VAL A 253 7.89 0.68 0.81
CA VAL A 253 8.11 1.90 0.01
C VAL A 253 6.83 2.40 -0.60
N LEU A 254 6.05 1.49 -1.18
CA LEU A 254 4.78 1.81 -1.82
C LEU A 254 3.80 2.45 -0.83
N LEU A 255 3.69 1.91 0.39
CA LEU A 255 2.91 2.51 1.46
C LEU A 255 3.44 3.91 1.86
N GLY A 256 4.76 4.10 1.88
CA GLY A 256 5.38 5.42 2.11
C GLY A 256 5.07 6.41 0.99
N LEU A 257 5.04 5.96 -0.27
CA LEU A 257 4.61 6.78 -1.42
C LEU A 257 3.17 7.24 -1.27
N MET A 258 2.27 6.34 -0.87
CA MET A 258 0.87 6.67 -0.56
C MET A 258 0.77 7.71 0.58
N ALA A 259 1.59 7.59 1.63
CA ALA A 259 1.57 8.47 2.78
C ALA A 259 1.84 9.95 2.44
N PHE A 260 2.53 10.26 1.34
CA PHE A 260 2.73 11.64 0.89
C PHE A 260 1.43 12.34 0.45
N HIS A 261 0.32 11.62 0.27
CA HIS A 261 -1.00 12.24 0.07
C HIS A 261 -1.57 12.91 1.33
N SER A 262 -0.98 12.61 2.49
CA SER A 262 -1.30 13.33 3.71
C SER A 262 -0.78 14.77 3.61
N SER A 263 -1.48 15.70 4.24
CA SER A 263 -1.06 17.09 4.32
C SER A 263 -0.38 17.35 5.67
N ARG A 264 0.68 18.18 5.68
CA ARG A 264 1.25 18.72 6.92
C ARG A 264 0.22 19.55 7.71
N SER A 265 -0.79 20.10 7.03
CA SER A 265 -1.92 20.81 7.65
C SER A 265 -3.21 20.02 7.48
N THR A 266 -3.77 19.55 8.59
CA THR A 266 -5.06 18.85 8.63
C THR A 266 -6.26 19.75 8.37
N LEU A 267 -6.09 21.08 8.46
CA LEU A 267 -7.17 22.06 8.28
C LEU A 267 -7.71 22.12 6.85
N ARG A 268 -6.91 21.75 5.84
CA ARG A 268 -7.30 21.85 4.42
C ARG A 268 -6.98 20.59 3.60
N GLY A 269 -6.35 19.57 4.21
CA GLY A 269 -5.90 18.36 3.51
C GLY A 269 -6.50 17.08 4.06
N ARG A 270 -5.90 15.95 3.69
CA ARG A 270 -6.12 14.63 4.32
C ARG A 270 -5.12 14.46 5.46
N SER A 271 -5.57 13.96 6.60
CA SER A 271 -4.65 13.40 7.61
C SER A 271 -3.97 12.14 7.06
N LEU A 272 -2.92 11.65 7.72
CA LEU A 272 -2.30 10.37 7.34
C LEU A 272 -3.30 9.22 7.36
N ASN A 273 -4.21 9.20 8.35
CA ASN A 273 -5.24 8.17 8.44
C ASN A 273 -6.29 8.34 7.34
N ASP A 274 -6.68 9.57 6.98
CA ASP A 274 -7.67 9.83 5.93
C ASP A 274 -7.22 9.38 4.53
N VAL A 275 -5.91 9.27 4.30
CA VAL A 275 -5.36 8.72 3.05
C VAL A 275 -5.79 7.26 2.88
N PHE A 276 -5.76 6.49 3.96
CA PHE A 276 -6.01 5.04 3.91
C PHE A 276 -7.43 4.65 4.34
N LEU A 277 -8.05 5.42 5.23
CA LEU A 277 -9.39 5.14 5.78
C LEU A 277 -10.50 5.99 5.12
N GLY A 278 -10.14 7.07 4.43
CA GLY A 278 -11.09 8.03 3.89
C GLY A 278 -11.50 9.09 4.92
N LYS A 279 -12.02 10.22 4.42
CA LYS A 279 -12.65 11.24 5.26
C LYS A 279 -14.05 10.80 5.69
N PRO A 280 -14.61 11.39 6.76
CA PRO A 280 -16.02 11.16 7.10
C PRO A 280 -16.93 11.41 5.88
N GLY A 281 -17.72 10.39 5.52
CA GLY A 281 -18.63 10.42 4.36
C GLY A 281 -18.04 9.84 3.06
N GLU A 282 -16.75 9.50 3.02
CA GLU A 282 -16.14 8.81 1.88
C GLU A 282 -16.20 7.28 2.04
N VAL A 283 -16.23 6.57 0.91
CA VAL A 283 -16.24 5.11 0.87
C VAL A 283 -14.80 4.58 0.88
N GLY A 284 -14.15 4.73 2.04
CA GLY A 284 -12.77 4.29 2.26
C GLY A 284 -11.70 5.27 1.78
N GLY A 285 -10.44 4.86 1.90
CA GLY A 285 -9.28 5.66 1.50
C GLY A 285 -9.05 5.72 -0.01
N LEU A 286 -7.92 6.33 -0.36
CA LEU A 286 -7.45 6.48 -1.74
C LEU A 286 -6.96 5.16 -2.34
N TRP A 287 -6.56 4.19 -1.52
CA TRP A 287 -6.22 2.83 -1.97
C TRP A 287 -7.29 1.84 -1.51
N ARG A 288 -7.97 1.22 -2.48
CA ARG A 288 -8.98 0.18 -2.25
C ARG A 288 -9.10 -0.73 -3.46
N ASP A 289 -9.42 -1.99 -3.24
CA ASP A 289 -9.59 -3.00 -4.28
C ASP A 289 -8.40 -3.00 -5.27
N TYR A 290 -7.18 -2.86 -4.73
CA TYR A 290 -5.91 -2.78 -5.48
C TYR A 290 -5.78 -1.59 -6.44
N GLN A 291 -6.69 -0.61 -6.39
CA GLN A 291 -6.67 0.57 -7.24
C GLN A 291 -6.41 1.84 -6.43
N TRP A 292 -5.76 2.79 -7.07
CA TRP A 292 -5.51 4.11 -6.51
C TRP A 292 -6.47 5.14 -7.10
N PHE A 293 -7.19 5.87 -6.24
CA PHE A 293 -8.31 6.74 -6.61
C PHE A 293 -8.04 8.23 -6.45
N SER A 294 -6.79 8.66 -6.55
CA SER A 294 -6.44 10.08 -6.65
C SER A 294 -5.67 10.34 -7.94
N SER A 295 -5.96 11.47 -8.57
CA SER A 295 -5.18 12.02 -9.70
C SER A 295 -4.39 13.26 -9.31
N GLU A 296 -4.48 13.70 -8.05
CA GLU A 296 -3.84 14.91 -7.57
C GLU A 296 -2.37 14.66 -7.23
N HIS A 297 -1.52 15.67 -7.45
CA HIS A 297 -0.15 15.63 -6.96
C HIS A 297 -0.11 15.62 -5.42
N PRO A 298 0.71 14.74 -4.81
CA PRO A 298 0.80 14.65 -3.36
C PRO A 298 1.16 16.00 -2.72
N PRO A 299 0.34 16.55 -1.80
CA PRO A 299 0.67 17.76 -1.07
C PRO A 299 1.89 17.58 -0.15
N GLY A 300 2.27 16.34 0.13
CA GLY A 300 3.42 15.98 0.94
C GLY A 300 4.78 16.09 0.25
N TYR A 301 4.81 16.24 -1.07
CA TYR A 301 6.07 16.49 -1.77
C TYR A 301 6.52 17.93 -1.56
N PRO A 302 7.81 18.15 -1.22
CA PRO A 302 8.37 19.50 -1.11
C PRO A 302 8.20 20.25 -2.44
N ARG A 303 7.93 21.56 -2.37
CA ARG A 303 7.64 22.40 -3.53
C ARG A 303 8.86 23.16 -4.02
N SER A 304 9.88 23.30 -3.17
CA SER A 304 11.12 24.00 -3.47
C SER A 304 12.35 23.19 -3.03
N ALA A 305 13.52 23.57 -3.53
CA ALA A 305 14.80 23.01 -3.08
C ALA A 305 15.18 23.39 -1.63
N ASP A 306 14.56 24.46 -1.11
CA ASP A 306 14.80 24.98 0.24
C ASP A 306 13.88 24.35 1.29
N ASP A 307 12.80 23.71 0.85
CA ASP A 307 11.86 23.03 1.72
C ASP A 307 12.57 21.83 2.40
N PRO A 308 12.36 21.60 3.70
CA PRO A 308 12.95 20.45 4.36
C PRO A 308 12.34 19.15 3.84
N PRO A 309 13.13 18.07 3.74
CA PRO A 309 12.61 16.76 3.37
C PRO A 309 11.43 16.36 4.24
N ARG A 310 10.53 15.57 3.67
CA ARG A 310 9.45 14.91 4.41
C ARG A 310 9.72 13.41 4.43
N GLY A 311 9.71 12.83 5.61
CA GLY A 311 10.02 11.42 5.83
C GLY A 311 8.88 10.66 6.49
N PHE A 312 8.74 9.40 6.13
CA PHE A 312 7.84 8.46 6.79
C PHE A 312 8.59 7.17 7.15
N LEU A 313 8.40 6.68 8.37
CA LEU A 313 8.74 5.31 8.74
C LEU A 313 7.51 4.44 8.52
N VAL A 314 7.64 3.42 7.68
CA VAL A 314 6.62 2.39 7.45
C VAL A 314 7.04 1.12 8.16
N TYR A 315 6.14 0.55 8.95
CA TYR A 315 6.37 -0.67 9.70
C TYR A 315 5.24 -1.67 9.46
N ILE A 316 5.57 -2.84 8.91
CA ILE A 316 4.63 -3.88 8.50
C ILE A 316 4.87 -5.11 9.36
N CYS A 317 3.79 -5.63 9.95
CA CYS A 317 3.79 -6.88 10.70
C CYS A 317 2.87 -7.90 10.06
N TYR A 318 3.13 -9.17 10.37
CA TYR A 318 2.15 -10.21 10.14
C TYR A 318 0.86 -9.92 10.92
N ASP A 319 -0.29 -10.21 10.33
CA ASP A 319 -1.61 -10.09 10.96
C ASP A 319 -1.85 -11.28 11.93
N PRO A 320 -1.84 -11.04 13.25
CA PRO A 320 -2.03 -12.12 14.22
C PRO A 320 -3.47 -12.66 14.21
N GLU A 321 -4.44 -11.93 13.63
CA GLU A 321 -5.84 -12.38 13.52
C GLU A 321 -6.11 -13.21 12.25
N ASN A 322 -5.16 -13.26 11.31
CA ASN A 322 -5.25 -14.04 10.08
C ASN A 322 -3.90 -14.68 9.74
N THR A 323 -3.42 -15.55 10.61
CA THR A 323 -2.12 -16.22 10.47
C THR A 323 -2.00 -17.07 9.20
N ALA A 324 -3.12 -17.60 8.70
CA ALA A 324 -3.15 -18.36 7.44
C ALA A 324 -2.91 -17.46 6.21
N GLY A 325 -3.49 -16.25 6.20
CA GLY A 325 -3.36 -15.27 5.12
C GLY A 325 -2.16 -14.32 5.26
N SER A 326 -1.44 -14.39 6.38
CA SER A 326 -0.34 -13.48 6.69
C SER A 326 0.98 -14.25 6.90
N THR A 327 1.39 -15.05 5.92
CA THR A 327 2.67 -15.77 5.94
C THR A 327 3.72 -15.05 5.11
N GLU A 328 5.00 -15.28 5.40
CA GLU A 328 6.12 -14.72 4.61
C GLU A 328 5.95 -14.99 3.11
N LYS A 329 5.57 -16.22 2.75
CA LYS A 329 5.34 -16.62 1.36
C LYS A 329 4.22 -15.81 0.72
N LEU A 330 3.09 -15.60 1.40
CA LEU A 330 1.95 -14.85 0.86
C LEU A 330 2.26 -13.36 0.73
N LEU A 331 2.93 -12.76 1.72
CA LEU A 331 3.32 -11.36 1.64
C LEU A 331 4.40 -11.12 0.58
N ALA A 332 5.40 -12.00 0.48
CA ALA A 332 6.37 -11.95 -0.61
C ALA A 332 5.72 -12.17 -1.99
N SER A 333 4.69 -13.03 -2.06
CA SER A 333 3.91 -13.23 -3.27
C SER A 333 3.17 -11.95 -3.67
N LEU A 334 2.51 -11.31 -2.70
CA LEU A 334 1.80 -10.04 -2.88
C LEU A 334 2.73 -8.93 -3.37
N GLU A 335 3.97 -8.87 -2.88
CA GLU A 335 4.97 -7.90 -3.30
C GLU A 335 5.48 -8.13 -4.73
N TRP A 336 5.76 -9.38 -5.09
CA TRP A 336 6.64 -9.65 -6.24
C TRP A 336 6.01 -10.40 -7.40
N GLN A 337 4.83 -11.01 -7.23
CA GLN A 337 4.22 -11.84 -8.29
C GLN A 337 3.24 -11.05 -9.18
N GLY A 338 2.71 -9.94 -8.70
CA GLY A 338 1.75 -9.13 -9.45
C GLY A 338 1.74 -7.66 -9.00
N PRO A 339 0.97 -6.80 -9.68
CA PRO A 339 0.76 -5.42 -9.26
C PRO A 339 0.02 -5.36 -7.91
N LEU A 340 0.60 -4.63 -6.95
CA LEU A 340 -0.06 -4.25 -5.71
C LEU A 340 -1.00 -3.05 -5.91
N VAL A 341 -0.65 -2.18 -6.86
CA VAL A 341 -1.53 -1.12 -7.36
C VAL A 341 -1.71 -1.31 -8.86
N LEU A 342 -2.94 -1.47 -9.29
CA LEU A 342 -3.30 -1.68 -10.70
C LEU A 342 -3.15 -0.40 -11.53
N GLY A 343 -2.81 -0.59 -12.81
CA GLY A 343 -2.49 0.43 -13.81
C GLY A 343 -3.63 1.30 -14.28
#